data_AF-A0A0L0FIA8-F1
#
_entry.id   AF-A0A0L0FIA8-F1
#
_cell.length_a   1.000
_cell.length_b   1.000
_cell.length_c   1.000
_cell.angle_alpha   90.00
_cell.angle_beta   90.00
_cell.angle_gamma   90.00
#
_symmetry.space_group_name_H-M   'P 1'
#
loop_
_entity.id
_entity.type
_entity.pdbx_description
1 polymer ?
#
loop_
_entity_poly.entity_id
_entity_poly.type
_entity_poly.pdbx_seq_one_letter_code
_entity_poly.pdbx_strand_id
1 'polypeptide(L)'
;GIPPWLTDSSVRAMKSQKNMTTLVVAGQELLTDAGVTDLVQSCPSLTNLDLSYTSVSDAGIATLCNLKHLHILEIYGLTVSKQVLAVLRKSIPNIQISE
;
A
#
# COMPACT_ATOMS: atom_id res chain seq x y z
N GLY A 1 21.26 2.43 -12.34
CA GLY A 1 19.88 1.93 -12.47
C GLY A 1 19.59 1.10 -11.26
N ILE A 2 18.63 1.51 -10.44
CA ILE A 2 18.23 0.76 -9.25
C ILE A 2 17.52 -0.51 -9.75
N PRO A 3 17.87 -1.72 -9.27
CA PRO A 3 17.19 -2.94 -9.71
C PRO A 3 15.71 -2.84 -9.32
N PRO A 4 14.74 -3.16 -10.21
CA PRO A 4 13.32 -3.05 -9.92
C PRO A 4 12.83 -4.35 -9.25
N TRP A 5 13.28 -4.60 -8.02
CA TRP A 5 12.93 -5.83 -7.30
C TRP A 5 11.45 -5.83 -6.85
N LEU A 6 10.78 -4.67 -6.81
CA LEU A 6 9.33 -4.57 -6.60
C LEU A 6 8.62 -3.72 -7.66
N THR A 7 8.16 -4.38 -8.73
CA THR A 7 7.17 -3.88 -9.69
C THR A 7 5.79 -4.50 -9.43
N ASP A 8 4.75 -4.06 -10.14
CA ASP A 8 3.44 -4.71 -10.12
C ASP A 8 3.53 -6.22 -10.39
N SER A 9 4.46 -6.64 -11.26
CA SER A 9 4.64 -8.05 -11.62
C SER A 9 5.17 -8.90 -10.46
N SER A 10 6.11 -8.37 -9.68
CA SER A 10 6.62 -9.07 -8.48
C SER A 10 5.60 -9.09 -7.36
N VAL A 11 4.77 -8.04 -7.23
CA VAL A 11 3.67 -8.04 -6.25
C VAL A 11 2.66 -9.13 -6.59
N ARG A 12 2.29 -9.27 -7.87
CA ARG A 12 1.44 -10.36 -8.34
C ARG A 12 2.03 -11.74 -8.08
N ALA A 13 3.35 -11.86 -8.05
CA ALA A 13 4.03 -13.11 -7.75
C ALA A 13 3.96 -13.51 -6.27
N MET A 14 3.69 -12.57 -5.34
CA MET A 14 3.54 -12.82 -3.89
C MET A 14 2.25 -13.58 -3.51
N LYS A 15 1.78 -14.49 -4.36
CA LYS A 15 0.49 -15.18 -4.24
C LYS A 15 0.22 -15.67 -2.81
N SER A 16 -0.91 -15.22 -2.23
CA SER A 16 -1.52 -15.74 -1.00
C SER A 16 -0.61 -15.75 0.23
N GLN A 17 0.14 -14.68 0.48
CA GLN A 17 0.91 -14.47 1.70
C GLN A 17 0.00 -14.03 2.87
N LYS A 18 -0.90 -14.93 3.29
CA LYS A 18 -1.92 -14.67 4.33
C LYS A 18 -1.36 -14.42 5.72
N ASN A 19 -0.06 -14.67 5.93
CA ASN A 19 0.60 -14.45 7.22
C ASN A 19 1.51 -13.21 7.20
N MET A 20 1.61 -12.50 6.07
CA MET A 20 2.46 -11.32 5.98
C MET A 20 1.80 -10.17 6.74
N THR A 21 2.49 -9.66 7.75
CA THR A 21 2.02 -8.55 8.58
C THR A 21 2.70 -7.23 8.21
N THR A 22 3.95 -7.29 7.76
CA THR A 22 4.74 -6.09 7.43
C THR A 22 5.28 -6.18 6.02
N LEU A 23 5.08 -5.12 5.24
CA LEU A 23 5.62 -5.01 3.89
C LEU A 23 6.13 -3.59 3.64
N VAL A 24 7.38 -3.48 3.21
CA VAL A 24 8.04 -2.20 2.87
C VAL A 24 8.35 -2.22 1.38
N VAL A 25 7.77 -1.29 0.64
CA VAL A 25 7.95 -1.14 -0.82
C VAL A 25 8.39 0.27 -1.17
N ALA A 26 9.02 0.96 -0.21
CA ALA A 26 9.45 2.33 -0.38
C ALA A 26 10.52 2.51 -1.48
N GLY A 27 10.45 3.63 -2.19
CA GLY A 27 11.36 3.98 -3.28
C GLY A 27 11.16 3.14 -4.56
N GLN A 28 10.06 2.39 -4.65
CA GLN A 28 9.72 1.60 -5.84
C GLN A 28 8.85 2.44 -6.79
N GLU A 29 9.46 3.33 -7.57
CA GLU A 29 8.75 4.24 -8.49
C GLU A 29 7.88 3.51 -9.53
N LEU A 30 8.20 2.25 -9.85
CA LEU A 30 7.45 1.42 -10.79
C LEU A 30 6.25 0.69 -10.16
N LEU A 31 6.02 0.84 -8.85
CA LEU A 31 4.82 0.33 -8.21
C LEU A 31 3.67 1.32 -8.42
N THR A 32 2.59 0.82 -9.02
CA THR A 32 1.41 1.63 -9.36
C THR A 32 0.18 1.19 -8.56
N ASP A 33 -0.95 1.87 -8.80
CA ASP A 33 -2.25 1.49 -8.23
C ASP A 33 -2.65 0.03 -8.56
N ALA A 34 -2.22 -0.49 -9.71
CA ALA A 34 -2.46 -1.88 -10.07
C ALA A 34 -1.68 -2.83 -9.17
N GLY A 35 -0.41 -2.52 -8.89
CA GLY A 35 0.41 -3.26 -7.92
C GLY A 35 -0.20 -3.24 -6.52
N VAL A 36 -0.67 -2.08 -6.04
CA VAL A 36 -1.34 -1.99 -4.73
C VAL A 36 -2.63 -2.82 -4.70
N THR A 37 -3.39 -2.84 -5.79
CA THR A 37 -4.59 -3.68 -5.89
C THR A 37 -4.24 -5.18 -5.76
N ASP A 38 -3.21 -5.64 -6.47
CA ASP A 38 -2.73 -7.03 -6.40
C ASP A 38 -2.17 -7.35 -5.00
N LEU A 39 -1.52 -6.40 -4.33
CA LEU A 39 -1.00 -6.50 -2.97
C LEU A 39 -2.13 -6.73 -1.96
N VAL A 40 -3.19 -5.93 -2.04
CA VAL A 40 -4.36 -6.03 -1.15
C VAL A 40 -5.03 -7.41 -1.26
N GLN A 41 -5.07 -7.98 -2.47
CA GLN A 41 -5.62 -9.32 -2.69
C GLN A 41 -4.69 -10.43 -2.17
N SER A 42 -3.37 -10.24 -2.26
CA SER A 42 -2.38 -11.26 -1.94
C SER A 42 -2.03 -11.31 -0.45
N CYS A 43 -2.09 -10.17 0.23
CA CYS A 43 -1.63 -9.98 1.61
C CYS A 43 -2.73 -9.36 2.50
N PRO A 44 -3.87 -10.04 2.70
CA PRO A 44 -5.02 -9.47 3.41
C PRO A 44 -4.78 -9.21 4.91
N SER A 45 -3.72 -9.78 5.48
CA SER A 45 -3.38 -9.71 6.91
C SER A 45 -2.32 -8.66 7.24
N LEU A 46 -2.00 -7.77 6.31
CA LEU A 46 -1.04 -6.69 6.56
C LEU A 46 -1.52 -5.78 7.69
N THR A 47 -0.60 -5.50 8.60
CA THR A 47 -0.72 -4.55 9.70
C THR A 47 0.13 -3.30 9.47
N ASN A 48 1.23 -3.44 8.73
CA ASN A 48 2.20 -2.38 8.47
C ASN A 48 2.55 -2.35 6.98
N LEU A 49 2.35 -1.22 6.32
CA LEU A 49 2.65 -1.02 4.91
C LEU A 49 3.36 0.32 4.70
N ASP A 50 4.52 0.29 4.06
CA ASP A 50 5.23 1.51 3.64
C ASP A 50 5.26 1.59 2.11
N LEU A 51 4.53 2.57 1.58
CA LEU A 51 4.42 2.90 0.16
C LEU A 51 5.23 4.15 -0.22
N SER A 52 6.08 4.67 0.66
CA SER A 52 6.77 5.96 0.46
C SER A 52 7.56 6.02 -0.84
N TYR A 53 7.56 7.17 -1.50
CA TYR A 53 8.28 7.41 -2.76
C TYR A 53 7.94 6.40 -3.87
N THR A 54 6.66 6.05 -3.98
CA THR A 54 6.11 5.25 -5.09
C THR A 54 5.23 6.12 -6.01
N SER A 55 4.73 5.55 -7.11
CA SER A 55 3.84 6.24 -8.05
C SER A 55 2.35 5.98 -7.77
N VAL A 56 2.01 5.64 -6.52
CA VAL A 56 0.64 5.33 -6.10
C VAL A 56 -0.18 6.60 -5.94
N SER A 57 -1.41 6.58 -6.46
CA SER A 57 -2.35 7.69 -6.43
C SER A 57 -3.48 7.48 -5.42
N ASP A 58 -4.40 8.45 -5.33
CA ASP A 58 -5.65 8.30 -4.57
C ASP A 58 -6.41 7.01 -4.90
N ALA A 59 -6.39 6.57 -6.16
CA ALA A 59 -7.08 5.35 -6.57
C ALA A 59 -6.46 4.11 -5.90
N GLY A 60 -5.13 4.00 -5.88
CA GLY A 60 -4.42 2.92 -5.20
C GLY A 60 -4.61 2.96 -3.69
N ILE A 61 -4.48 4.13 -3.06
CA ILE A 61 -4.71 4.30 -1.62
C ILE A 61 -6.15 3.91 -1.22
N ALA A 62 -7.14 4.25 -2.04
CA ALA A 62 -8.53 3.88 -1.74
C ALA A 62 -8.73 2.37 -1.64
N THR A 63 -7.96 1.55 -2.38
CA THR A 63 -8.07 0.08 -2.31
C THR A 63 -7.62 -0.50 -0.98
N LEU A 64 -6.75 0.21 -0.24
CA LEU A 64 -6.25 -0.20 1.08
C LEU A 64 -7.37 -0.32 2.12
N CYS A 65 -8.55 0.27 1.88
CA CYS A 65 -9.73 0.12 2.73
C CYS A 65 -10.14 -1.35 2.95
N ASN A 66 -9.70 -2.27 2.10
CA ASN A 66 -9.95 -3.71 2.25
C ASN A 66 -9.01 -4.41 3.24
N LEU A 67 -7.88 -3.80 3.59
CA LEU A 67 -6.93 -4.32 4.59
C LEU A 67 -7.40 -3.96 6.00
N LYS A 68 -8.39 -4.69 6.51
CA LYS A 68 -9.05 -4.38 7.80
C LYS A 68 -8.14 -4.46 9.03
N HIS A 69 -6.98 -5.08 8.89
CA HIS A 69 -5.97 -5.21 9.93
C HIS A 69 -4.85 -4.17 9.81
N LEU A 70 -4.88 -3.30 8.80
CA LEU A 70 -3.84 -2.30 8.59
C LEU A 70 -3.87 -1.27 9.72
N HIS A 71 -2.74 -1.10 10.39
CA HIS A 71 -2.57 -0.19 11.52
C HIS A 71 -1.59 0.93 11.19
N ILE A 72 -0.54 0.66 10.43
CA ILE A 72 0.47 1.65 10.08
C ILE A 72 0.58 1.73 8.55
N LEU A 73 0.45 2.94 8.02
CA LEU A 73 0.63 3.27 6.63
C LEU A 73 1.59 4.45 6.49
N GLU A 74 2.70 4.25 5.78
CA GLU A 74 3.66 5.31 5.43
C GLU A 74 3.53 5.63 3.94
N ILE A 75 3.39 6.92 3.62
CA ILE A 75 3.13 7.44 2.26
C ILE A 75 3.99 8.67 1.96
N TYR A 76 5.18 8.78 2.57
CA TYR A 76 6.05 9.93 2.38
C TYR A 76 6.39 10.14 0.90
N GLY A 77 6.32 11.39 0.44
CA GLY A 77 6.62 11.72 -0.96
C GLY A 77 5.54 11.31 -1.97
N LEU A 78 4.39 10.80 -1.53
CA LEU A 78 3.23 10.58 -2.40
C LEU A 78 2.41 11.87 -2.50
N THR A 79 1.79 12.08 -3.66
CA THR A 79 0.84 13.18 -3.86
C THR A 79 -0.58 12.62 -3.80
N VAL A 80 -1.16 12.58 -2.60
CA VAL A 80 -2.52 12.08 -2.36
C VAL A 80 -3.41 13.13 -1.68
N SER A 81 -4.71 13.11 -1.96
CA SER A 81 -5.63 14.10 -1.45
C SER A 81 -6.04 13.85 0.01
N LYS A 82 -6.34 14.93 0.74
CA LYS A 82 -6.93 14.81 2.09
C LYS A 82 -8.25 14.04 2.09
N GLN A 83 -8.97 14.04 0.96
CA GLN A 83 -10.24 13.35 0.81
C GLN A 83 -10.05 11.82 0.87
N VAL A 84 -9.07 11.26 0.16
CA VAL A 84 -8.82 9.81 0.21
C VAL A 84 -8.36 9.39 1.60
N LEU A 85 -7.53 10.20 2.27
CA LEU A 85 -7.08 9.91 3.63
C LEU A 85 -8.23 9.93 4.65
N ALA A 86 -9.20 10.84 4.48
CA ALA A 86 -10.41 10.85 5.30
C ALA A 86 -11.26 9.58 5.09
N VAL A 87 -11.39 9.12 3.83
CA VAL A 87 -12.07 7.85 3.51
C VAL A 87 -11.37 6.66 4.15
N LEU A 88 -10.03 6.63 4.09
CA LEU A 88 -9.25 5.55 4.68
C LEU A 88 -9.38 5.52 6.20
N ARG A 89 -9.25 6.68 6.87
CA ARG A 89 -9.46 6.81 8.33
C ARG A 89 -10.89 6.42 8.76
N LYS A 90 -11.91 6.72 7.94
CA LYS A 90 -13.29 6.28 8.21
C LYS A 90 -13.45 4.77 8.06
N SER A 91 -12.76 4.17 7.09
CA SER A 91 -12.86 2.74 6.79
C SER A 91 -12.03 1.87 7.75
N ILE A 92 -10.96 2.45 8.30
CA ILE A 92 -10.01 1.82 9.22
C ILE A 92 -9.79 2.79 10.39
N PRO A 93 -10.66 2.78 11.42
CA PRO A 93 -10.73 3.83 12.45
C PRO A 93 -9.45 4.04 13.27
N ASN A 94 -8.59 3.03 13.35
CA ASN A 94 -7.35 3.06 14.14
C ASN A 94 -6.08 3.14 13.28
N ILE A 95 -6.20 3.47 11.99
CA ILE A 95 -5.04 3.59 11.11
C ILE A 95 -4.20 4.82 11.49
N GLN A 96 -2.90 4.61 11.63
CA GLN A 96 -1.88 5.64 11.72
C GLN A 96 -1.31 5.85 10.32
N ILE A 97 -1.45 7.08 9.82
CA ILE A 97 -0.95 7.47 8.50
C ILE A 97 0.15 8.50 8.73
N SER A 98 1.33 8.21 8.21
CA SER A 98 2.49 9.08 8.17
C SER A 98 2.70 9.60 6.74
N GLU A 99 2.71 10.92 6.59
CA GLU A 99 2.69 11.65 5.31
C GLU A 99 3.82 12.70 5.23
#